data_AF-A0A932KNM3-F1
#
_entry.id   AF-A0A932KNM3-F1
#
_cell.length_a   1.000
_cell.length_b   1.000
_cell.length_c   1.000
_cell.angle_alpha   90.00
_cell.angle_beta   90.00
_cell.angle_gamma   90.00
#
_symmetry.space_group_name_H-M   'P 1'
#
loop_
_entity.id
_entity.type
_entity.pdbx_description
1 polymer ?
#
loop_
_entity_poly.entity_id
_entity_poly.type
_entity_poly.pdbx_seq_one_letter_code
_entity_poly.pdbx_strand_id
1 'polypeptide(L)' 'MPSQEALQRLAVSENGFVFDPVTGNSFTVNSTGLRLLRLLQQNKDLVEIAATVQSEYDADPREAERDILEFVALLRKHNG' A
#
# COMPACT_ATOMS: atom_id res chain seq x y z
N MET A 1 -5.49 -9.42 2.63
CA MET A 1 -4.81 -8.21 3.14
C MET A 1 -3.69 -8.55 4.11
N PRO A 2 -2.65 -7.69 4.24
CA PRO A 2 -1.71 -7.74 5.36
C PRO A 2 -2.47 -7.44 6.67
N SER A 3 -1.91 -7.80 7.84
CA SER A 3 -2.54 -7.42 9.11
C SER A 3 -2.41 -5.91 9.32
N GLN A 4 -3.39 -5.31 10.00
CA GLN A 4 -3.38 -3.88 10.31
C GLN A 4 -2.16 -3.50 11.18
N GLU A 5 -1.77 -4.37 12.11
CA GLU A 5 -0.57 -4.21 12.92
C GLU A 5 0.71 -4.15 12.07
N ALA A 6 0.84 -5.04 11.08
CA ALA A 6 1.98 -5.05 10.17
C ALA A 6 2.04 -3.80 9.29
N LEU A 7 0.90 -3.21 8.92
CA LEU A 7 0.86 -1.96 8.16
C LEU A 7 1.20 -0.74 9.04
N GLN A 8 0.69 -0.69 10.27
CA GLN A 8 0.88 0.42 11.20
C GLN A 8 2.30 0.57 11.70
N ARG A 9 3.04 -0.54 11.84
CA ARG A 9 4.44 -0.50 12.29
C ARG A 9 5.41 0.02 11.22
N LEU A 10 5.03 0.02 9.95
CA LEU A 10 5.90 0.48 8.87
C LEU A 10 6.16 1.98 9.05
N ALA A 11 7.44 2.33 9.17
CA ALA A 11 7.87 3.72 9.15
C ALA A 11 7.89 4.19 7.69
N VAL A 12 7.02 5.14 7.35
CA VAL A 12 6.83 5.63 5.98
C VAL A 12 7.14 7.13 5.93
N SER A 13 8.12 7.53 5.14
CA SER A 13 8.45 8.92 4.88
C SER A 13 7.59 9.52 3.75
N GLU A 14 7.64 10.84 3.59
CA GLU A 14 6.93 11.54 2.51
C GLU A 14 7.53 11.30 1.12
N ASN A 15 8.82 10.95 1.04
CA ASN A 15 9.48 10.62 -0.24
C ASN A 15 9.33 9.15 -0.65
N GLY A 16 8.48 8.37 0.03
CA GLY A 16 8.18 6.99 -0.32
C GLY A 16 9.19 5.96 0.20
N PHE A 17 10.10 6.32 1.09
CA PHE A 17 10.92 5.34 1.81
C PHE A 17 10.08 4.64 2.89
N VAL A 18 10.15 3.32 2.91
CA VAL A 18 9.44 2.45 3.84
C VAL A 18 10.44 1.58 4.57
N PHE A 19 10.36 1.55 5.90
CA PHE A 19 11.17 0.70 6.76
C PHE A 19 10.28 -0.14 7.68
N ASP A 20 10.55 -1.44 7.71
CA ASP A 20 9.95 -2.37 8.66
C ASP A 20 10.92 -2.57 9.85
N PRO A 21 10.61 -2.01 11.03
CA PRO A 21 11.50 -2.09 12.19
C PRO A 21 11.63 -3.50 12.78
N VAL A 22 10.75 -4.44 12.42
CA VAL A 22 10.78 -5.81 12.94
C VAL A 22 11.74 -6.69 12.15
N THR A 23 11.75 -6.55 10.82
CA THR A 23 12.61 -7.33 9.94
C THR A 23 13.93 -6.61 9.63
N GLY A 24 13.98 -5.30 9.81
CA GLY A 24 15.10 -4.45 9.38
C GLY A 24 15.09 -4.15 7.87
N ASN A 25 14.05 -4.57 7.14
CA ASN A 25 13.96 -4.37 5.70
C ASN A 25 13.57 -2.95 5.36
N SER A 26 14.12 -2.44 4.25
CA SER A 26 13.74 -1.16 3.65
C SER A 26 13.42 -1.33 2.18
N PHE A 27 12.45 -0.56 1.70
CA PHE A 27 12.13 -0.45 0.28
C PHE A 27 11.62 0.96 -0.04
N THR A 28 11.54 1.27 -1.33
CA THR A 28 11.00 2.53 -1.81
C THR A 28 9.76 2.27 -2.65
N VAL A 29 8.74 3.10 -2.45
CA VAL A 29 7.53 3.12 -3.27
C VAL A 29 7.47 4.44 -4.03
N ASN A 30 6.84 4.42 -5.20
CA ASN A 30 6.51 5.65 -5.93
C ASN A 30 5.33 6.39 -5.24
N SER A 31 4.92 7.53 -5.79
CA SER A 31 3.82 8.33 -5.25
C SER A 31 2.50 7.56 -5.15
N THR A 32 2.16 6.75 -6.14
CA THR A 32 0.94 5.91 -6.13
C THR A 32 1.01 4.83 -5.05
N GLY A 33 2.13 4.12 -4.93
CA GLY A 33 2.36 3.12 -3.89
C GLY A 33 2.37 3.73 -2.49
N LEU A 34 2.91 4.94 -2.33
CA LEU A 34 2.83 5.70 -1.09
C LEU A 34 1.38 6.03 -0.73
N ARG A 35 0.59 6.52 -1.69
CA ARG A 35 -0.84 6.81 -1.50
C ARG A 35 -1.60 5.56 -1.07
N LEU A 36 -1.39 4.45 -1.78
CA LEU A 36 -2.01 3.17 -1.47
C LEU A 36 -1.63 2.65 -0.08
N LEU A 37 -0.35 2.72 0.29
CA LEU A 37 0.12 2.33 1.61
C LEU A 37 -0.52 3.16 2.73
N ARG A 38 -0.69 4.47 2.52
CA ARG A 38 -1.38 5.35 3.47
C ARG A 38 -2.87 5.00 3.60
N LEU A 39 -3.54 4.69 2.50
CA LEU A 39 -4.95 4.26 2.53
C LEU A 39 -5.10 2.91 3.26
N LEU A 40 -4.18 1.96 3.03
CA LEU A 40 -4.13 0.69 3.75
C LEU A 40 -3.91 0.92 5.26
N GLN A 41 -3.02 1.84 5.64
CA GLN A 41 -2.83 2.22 7.04
C GLN A 41 -4.09 2.83 7.67
N GLN A 42 -4.97 3.47 6.90
CA GLN A 42 -6.24 4.00 7.42
C GLN A 42 -7.30 2.93 7.72
N ASN A 43 -6.98 1.64 7.55
CA ASN A 43 -7.91 0.52 7.74
C ASN A 43 -9.13 0.57 6.81
N LYS A 44 -8.98 1.23 5.66
CA LYS A 44 -9.99 1.22 4.60
C LYS A 44 -10.05 -0.15 3.95
N ASP A 45 -11.24 -0.56 3.54
CA ASP A 45 -11.39 -1.80 2.78
C ASP A 45 -10.95 -1.64 1.31
N LEU A 46 -10.82 -2.76 0.60
CA LEU A 46 -10.35 -2.76 -0.79
C LEU A 46 -11.26 -1.95 -1.72
N VAL A 47 -12.56 -1.94 -1.47
CA VAL A 47 -13.55 -1.25 -2.30
C VAL A 47 -13.39 0.25 -2.14
N GLU A 48 -13.23 0.74 -0.92
CA GLU A 48 -12.97 2.15 -0.63
C GLU A 48 -11.64 2.63 -1.23
N ILE A 49 -10.60 1.79 -1.14
CA ILE A 49 -9.30 2.07 -1.70
C ILE A 49 -9.37 2.14 -3.23
N ALA A 50 -10.01 1.16 -3.87
CA ALA A 50 -10.18 1.12 -5.32
C ALA A 50 -10.97 2.34 -5.82
N ALA A 51 -12.07 2.70 -5.15
CA ALA A 51 -12.85 3.90 -5.48
C ALA A 51 -12.02 5.18 -5.35
N THR A 52 -11.17 5.28 -4.32
CA THR A 52 -10.27 6.43 -4.13
C THR A 52 -9.25 6.52 -5.27
N VAL A 53 -8.62 5.40 -5.63
CA VAL A 53 -7.61 5.34 -6.70
C VAL A 53 -8.25 5.64 -8.07
N GLN A 54 -9.43 5.09 -8.36
CA GLN A 54 -10.16 5.37 -9.60
C GLN A 54 -10.45 6.87 -9.75
N SER A 55 -10.94 7.51 -8.68
CA SER A 55 -11.24 8.94 -8.67
C SER A 55 -9.99 9.81 -8.82
N GLU A 56 -8.87 9.43 -8.19
CA GLU A 56 -7.63 10.22 -8.19
C GLU A 56 -6.82 10.08 -9.48
N TYR A 57 -6.91 8.94 -10.16
CA TYR A 57 -6.03 8.59 -11.28
C TYR A 57 -6.75 8.32 -12.62
N ASP A 58 -8.09 8.46 -12.67
CA ASP A 58 -8.92 8.15 -13.85
C ASP A 58 -8.62 6.76 -14.46
N ALA A 59 -8.38 5.78 -13.58
CA ALA A 59 -7.95 4.44 -13.94
C ALA A 59 -9.14 3.49 -14.17
N ASP A 60 -8.99 2.50 -15.06
CA ASP A 60 -10.01 1.46 -15.24
C ASP A 60 -10.21 0.68 -13.92
N PRO A 61 -11.46 0.41 -13.51
CA PRO A 61 -11.73 -0.25 -12.24
C PRO A 61 -11.03 -1.59 -12.02
N ARG A 62 -10.92 -2.40 -13.07
CA ARG A 62 -10.32 -3.73 -13.01
C ARG A 62 -8.81 -3.64 -12.99
N GLU A 63 -8.23 -2.67 -13.67
CA GLU A 63 -6.80 -2.39 -13.61
C GLU A 63 -6.40 -1.88 -12.23
N ALA A 64 -7.15 -0.92 -11.67
CA ALA A 64 -6.90 -0.40 -10.32
C ALA A 64 -6.98 -1.52 -9.26
N GLU A 65 -8.01 -2.37 -9.32
CA GLU A 65 -8.14 -3.49 -8.38
C GLU A 65 -6.97 -4.48 -8.50
N ARG A 66 -6.61 -4.87 -9.72
CA ARG A 66 -5.46 -5.77 -9.96
C ARG A 66 -4.17 -5.18 -9.41
N ASP A 67 -3.90 -3.91 -9.72
CA ASP A 67 -2.65 -3.25 -9.33
C ASP A 67 -2.56 -3.09 -7.80
N ILE A 68 -3.69 -2.83 -7.12
CA ILE A 68 -3.76 -2.83 -5.65
C ILE A 68 -3.44 -4.22 -5.09
N LEU A 69 -4.01 -5.28 -5.66
CA LEU A 69 -3.77 -6.66 -5.21
C LEU A 69 -2.31 -7.08 -5.42
N GLU A 70 -1.71 -6.72 -6.56
CA GLU A 70 -0.29 -6.94 -6.83
C GLU A 70 0.60 -6.20 -5.83
N PHE A 71 0.29 -4.93 -5.54
CA PHE A 71 1.03 -4.16 -4.54
C PHE A 71 0.94 -4.78 -3.14
N VAL A 72 -0.25 -5.21 -2.72
CA VAL A 72 -0.44 -5.92 -1.44
C VAL A 72 0.34 -7.23 -1.40
N ALA A 73 0.42 -7.97 -2.51
CA ALA A 73 1.22 -9.18 -2.59
C ALA A 73 2.72 -8.88 -2.46
N LEU A 74 3.21 -7.80 -3.07
CA LEU A 74 4.60 -7.35 -2.93
C LEU A 74 4.94 -6.97 -1.49
N LEU A 75 4.07 -6.21 -0.82
CA LEU A 75 4.26 -5.86 0.61
C LEU A 75 4.40 -7.11 1.48
N ARG A 76 3.58 -8.14 1.23
CA ARG A 76 3.68 -9.42 1.96
C ARG A 76 4.99 -10.14 1.71
N LYS A 77 5.51 -10.11 0.48
CA LYS A 77 6.78 -10.75 0.13
C LYS A 77 7.98 -10.08 0.79
N HIS A 78 7.92 -8.77 1.00
CA HIS A 78 8.98 -8.01 1.68
C HIS A 78 8.88 -8.05 3.22
N ASN A 79 7.69 -8.33 3.75
CA ASN A 79 7.42 -8.46 5.19
C ASN A 79 7.40 -9.93 5.67
N GLY A 80 7.74 -10.88 4.78
CA GLY A 80 7.79 -12.33 5.04
C GLY A 80 9.15 -12.82 5.51
#